data_AF-A0A2D1SNN2-F1
#
_entry.id   AF-A0A2D1SNN2-F1
#
_cell.length_a   1.000
_cell.length_b   1.000
_cell.length_c   1.000
_cell.angle_alpha   90.00
_cell.angle_beta   90.00
_cell.angle_gamma   90.00
#
_symmetry.space_group_name_H-M   'P 1'
#
loop_
_entity.id
_entity.type
_entity.pdbx_description
1 polymer ?
#
loop_
_entity_poly.entity_id
_entity_poly.type
_entity_poly.pdbx_seq_one_letter_code
_entity_poly.pdbx_strand_id
1 'polypeptide(L)' 'MEELASLNWALIAPLLILQFILALVVIVDIVRNGATNGPKWLWVIVSLFVTTIGPILYFIFGRKSQ' A
#
# COMPACT_ATOMS: atom_id res chain seq x y z
N MET A 1 25.23 10.97 -5.16
CA MET A 1 25.21 10.39 -3.80
C MET A 1 25.07 11.47 -2.75
N GLU A 2 25.81 12.59 -2.84
CA GLU A 2 25.70 13.71 -1.90
C GLU A 2 24.27 14.32 -1.85
N GLU A 3 23.55 14.37 -2.96
CA GLU A 3 22.18 14.90 -2.98
C GLU A 3 21.13 14.05 -2.25
N LEU A 4 21.36 12.75 -2.09
CA LEU A 4 20.45 11.91 -1.29
C LEU A 4 20.72 12.09 0.21
N ALA A 5 21.98 12.36 0.58
CA ALA A 5 22.38 12.59 1.96
C ALA A 5 21.89 13.94 2.50
N SER A 6 21.66 14.93 1.62
CA SER A 6 21.12 16.24 2.00
C SER A 6 19.60 16.26 2.19
N LEU A 7 18.90 15.18 1.81
CA LEU A 7 17.45 15.08 2.03
C LEU A 7 17.12 14.99 3.52
N ASN A 8 16.04 15.65 3.92
CA ASN A 8 15.54 15.55 5.29
C ASN A 8 14.85 14.19 5.51
N TRP A 9 15.65 13.18 5.84
CA TRP A 9 15.18 11.82 6.10
C TRP A 9 14.18 11.75 7.26
N ALA A 10 14.21 12.67 8.22
CA ALA A 10 13.22 12.73 9.29
C ALA A 10 11.79 13.05 8.78
N LEU A 11 11.68 13.71 7.63
CA LEU A 11 10.40 13.97 6.96
C LEU A 11 10.01 12.84 5.98
N ILE A 12 10.98 12.32 5.23
CA ILE A 12 10.73 11.34 4.16
C ILE A 12 10.53 9.92 4.70
N ALA A 13 11.35 9.50 5.67
CA ALA A 13 11.32 8.12 6.16
C ALA A 13 9.96 7.74 6.77
N PRO A 14 9.27 8.58 7.57
CA PRO A 14 7.93 8.26 8.06
C PRO A 14 6.91 8.03 6.94
N LEU A 15 6.98 8.80 5.85
CA LEU A 15 6.07 8.65 4.71
C LEU A 15 6.32 7.33 3.97
N LEU A 16 7.59 6.95 3.77
CA LEU A 16 7.96 5.67 3.17
C LEU A 16 7.56 4.48 4.05
N ILE A 17 7.77 4.58 5.35
CA ILE A 17 7.36 3.56 6.33
C ILE A 17 5.84 3.40 6.31
N LEU A 18 5.10 4.51 6.34
CA LEU A 18 3.64 4.49 6.25
C LEU A 18 3.17 3.83 4.97
N GLN A 19 3.75 4.21 3.81
CA GLN A 19 3.42 3.61 2.52
C GLN A 19 3.66 2.10 2.53
N PHE A 20 4.80 1.66 3.08
CA PHE A 20 5.17 0.25 3.14
C PHE A 20 4.23 -0.53 4.06
N ILE A 21 3.92 0.01 5.24
CA ILE A 21 2.96 -0.59 6.17
C ILE A 21 1.60 -0.75 5.48
N LEU A 22 1.08 0.28 4.82
CA LEU A 22 -0.22 0.21 4.14
C LEU A 22 -0.23 -0.86 3.05
N ALA A 23 0.82 -0.95 2.22
CA ALA A 23 0.93 -2.00 1.21
C ALA A 23 0.98 -3.40 1.84
N LEU A 24 1.73 -3.59 2.93
CA LEU A 24 1.80 -4.86 3.65
C LEU A 24 0.45 -5.25 4.24
N VAL A 25 -0.30 -4.31 4.84
CA VAL A 25 -1.62 -4.61 5.41
C VAL A 25 -2.57 -5.08 4.31
N VAL A 26 -2.56 -4.46 3.12
CA VAL A 26 -3.37 -4.93 1.99
C VAL A 26 -2.98 -6.35 1.58
N ILE A 27 -1.68 -6.63 1.43
CA ILE A 27 -1.21 -7.97 1.06
C ILE A 27 -1.66 -9.01 2.09
N VAL A 28 -1.50 -8.72 3.39
CA VAL A 28 -1.95 -9.60 4.48
C VAL A 28 -3.46 -9.82 4.44
N ASP A 29 -4.24 -8.76 4.18
CA ASP A 29 -5.70 -8.84 4.08
C ASP A 29 -6.14 -9.73 2.90
N ILE A 30 -5.52 -9.56 1.73
CA ILE A 30 -5.78 -10.37 0.53
C ILE A 30 -5.48 -11.86 0.77
N VAL A 31 -4.37 -12.16 1.47
CA VAL A 31 -3.97 -13.53 1.80
C VAL A 31 -4.95 -14.16 2.79
N ARG A 32 -5.41 -13.40 3.79
CA ARG A 32 -6.30 -13.90 4.85
C ARG A 32 -7.77 -14.03 4.41
N ASN A 33 -8.32 -13.02 3.78
CA ASN A 33 -9.77 -12.95 3.49
C ASN A 33 -10.15 -13.59 2.16
N GLY A 34 -9.17 -13.83 1.27
CA GLY A 34 -9.31 -14.68 0.10
C GLY A 34 -10.18 -14.14 -1.05
N ALA A 35 -11.17 -13.29 -0.77
CA ALA A 35 -12.10 -12.74 -1.75
C ALA A 35 -11.90 -11.22 -1.91
N THR A 36 -11.64 -10.79 -3.14
CA THR A 36 -11.52 -9.38 -3.54
C THR A 36 -12.51 -9.09 -4.66
N ASN A 37 -12.88 -7.81 -4.83
CA ASN A 37 -13.60 -7.37 -6.02
C ASN A 37 -12.62 -7.30 -7.20
N GLY A 38 -12.64 -8.31 -8.07
CA GLY A 38 -11.67 -8.48 -9.15
C GLY A 38 -10.41 -9.25 -8.72
N PRO A 39 -9.39 -9.36 -9.60
CA PRO A 39 -8.21 -10.17 -9.35
C PRO A 39 -7.35 -9.66 -8.18
N LYS A 40 -6.86 -10.58 -7.34
CA LYS A 40 -6.00 -10.23 -6.18
C LYS A 40 -4.76 -9.42 -6.57
N TRP A 41 -4.12 -9.80 -7.68
CA TRP A 41 -2.89 -9.16 -8.15
C TRP A 41 -3.09 -7.69 -8.52
N LEU A 42 -4.29 -7.32 -9.00
CA LEU A 42 -4.62 -5.94 -9.33
C LEU A 42 -4.50 -5.05 -8.09
N TRP A 43 -5.04 -5.51 -6.96
CA TRP A 43 -5.04 -4.75 -5.71
C TRP A 43 -3.65 -4.62 -5.10
N VAL A 44 -2.77 -5.60 -5.31
CA VAL A 44 -1.36 -5.50 -4.92
C VAL A 44 -0.66 -4.42 -5.74
N ILE A 45 -0.84 -4.40 -7.06
CA ILE A 45 -0.26 -3.36 -7.93
C ILE A 45 -0.81 -1.98 -7.56
N VAL A 46 -2.13 -1.83 -7.42
CA VAL A 46 -2.76 -0.56 -7.04
C VAL A 46 -2.19 -0.05 -5.71
N SER A 47 -2.02 -0.92 -4.71
CA SER A 47 -1.48 -0.54 -3.40
C SER A 47 -0.01 -0.14 -3.40
N LEU A 48 0.78 -0.64 -4.36
CA LEU A 48 2.20 -0.31 -4.50
C LEU A 48 2.44 0.96 -5.32
N PHE A 49 1.65 1.18 -6.38
CA PHE A 49 1.92 2.23 -7.37
C PHE A 49 1.04 3.48 -7.20
N VAL A 50 -0.08 3.40 -6.48
CA VAL A 50 -1.00 4.54 -6.28
C VAL A 50 -0.85 5.09 -4.85
N THR A 51 0.38 5.13 -4.33
CA THR A 51 0.74 5.69 -3.00
C THR A 51 -0.27 5.36 -1.90
N THR A 52 -0.68 6.33 -1.07
CA THR A 52 -1.65 6.14 0.01
C THR A 52 -3.06 5.88 -0.54
N ILE A 53 -3.36 6.35 -1.74
CA ILE A 53 -4.69 6.21 -2.36
C ILE A 53 -4.98 4.74 -2.70
N GLY A 54 -4.00 3.99 -3.19
CA GLY A 54 -4.15 2.59 -3.59
C GLY A 54 -4.66 1.68 -2.46
N PRO A 55 -4.01 1.68 -1.28
CA PRO A 55 -4.49 0.96 -0.10
C PRO A 55 -5.88 1.42 0.35
N ILE A 56 -6.19 2.73 0.30
CA ILE A 56 -7.53 3.25 0.63
C ILE A 56 -8.58 2.68 -0.33
N LEU A 57 -8.30 2.69 -1.64
CA LEU A 57 -9.19 2.10 -2.65
C LEU A 57 -9.39 0.61 -2.43
N TYR A 58 -8.34 -0.12 -2.02
CA TYR A 58 -8.47 -1.52 -1.64
C TYR A 58 -9.48 -1.70 -0.50
N PHE A 59 -9.37 -0.95 0.60
CA PHE A 59 -10.27 -1.15 1.73
C PHE A 59 -11.72 -0.75 1.45
N ILE A 60 -11.94 0.24 0.58
CA ILE A 60 -13.29 0.72 0.23
C ILE A 60 -13.92 -0.17 -0.85
N PHE A 61 -13.18 -0.47 -1.91
CA PHE A 61 -13.72 -1.12 -3.11
C PHE A 61 -13.14 -2.51 -3.35
N GLY A 62 -11.89 -2.76 -2.99
CA GLY A 62 -11.22 -4.02 -3.29
C GLY A 62 -11.54 -5.16 -2.34
N ARG A 63 -11.70 -4.87 -1.05
CA ARG A 63 -12.05 -5.83 -0.02
C ARG A 63 -13.53 -6.19 -0.17
N LYS A 64 -13.82 -7.46 -0.41
CA LYS A 64 -15.18 -7.95 -0.19
C LYS A 64 -15.39 -8.09 1.31
N SER A 65 -16.25 -7.25 1.89
CA SER A 65 -16.88 -7.60 3.15
C SER A 65 -17.74 -8.84 2.88
N GLN A 66 -17.51 -9.90 3.65
CA GLN A 66 -18.49 -10.98 3.70
C GLN A 66 -19.82 -10.46 4.22
#